data_AF-A0A7S1E7P8-F1
#
_entry.id   AF-A0A7S1E7P8-F1
#
_cell.length_a   1.000
_cell.length_b   1.000
_cell.length_c   1.000
_cell.angle_alpha   90.00
_cell.angle_beta   90.00
_cell.angle_gamma   90.00
#
_symmetry.space_group_name_H-M   'P 1'
#
loop_
_entity.id
_entity.type
_entity.pdbx_description
1 polymer ?
#
loop_
_entity_poly.entity_id
_entity_poly.type
_entity_poly.pdbx_seq_one_letter_code
_entity_poly.pdbx_strand_id
1 'polypeptide(L)'
;GRYSLWSAIGTPIALSLGFDNWMEMHAGAHAVDQHFLNAPAKENVPLTMALLGVWYNNFYEAESLTILPYDQYMHRFAAYFQQGDMESNGKYVTKDGNKIDVQTGPIIWG
;
A
#
# COMPACT_ATOMS: atom_id res chain seq x y z
N GLY A 1 -10.47 -9.25 -2.05
CA GLY A 1 -10.03 -8.72 -0.76
C GLY A 1 -9.28 -7.42 -0.98
N ARG A 2 -8.41 -6.99 -0.06
CA ARG A 2 -7.75 -5.68 -0.11
C ARG A 2 -6.77 -5.42 -1.27
N TYR A 3 -6.49 -6.42 -2.10
CA TYR A 3 -5.68 -6.32 -3.32
C TYR A 3 -6.46 -6.67 -4.61
N SER A 4 -7.79 -6.80 -4.55
CA SER A 4 -8.54 -7.39 -5.66
C SER A 4 -9.06 -6.39 -6.69
N LEU A 5 -8.83 -5.08 -6.56
CA LEU A 5 -9.37 -4.13 -7.54
C LEU A 5 -8.93 -4.47 -8.96
N TRP A 6 -7.71 -4.98 -9.13
CA TRP A 6 -7.12 -5.40 -10.41
C TRP A 6 -7.74 -6.66 -11.03
N SER A 7 -8.65 -7.35 -10.34
CA SER A 7 -9.26 -8.58 -10.84
C SER A 7 -10.65 -8.32 -11.43
N ALA A 8 -11.44 -9.37 -11.63
CA ALA A 8 -12.86 -9.24 -11.98
C ALA A 8 -13.66 -8.37 -11.00
N ILE A 9 -13.18 -8.18 -9.76
CA ILE A 9 -13.79 -7.23 -8.80
C ILE A 9 -13.74 -5.79 -9.33
N GLY A 10 -12.76 -5.43 -10.15
CA GLY A 10 -12.62 -4.13 -10.81
C GLY A 10 -13.57 -3.88 -11.99
N THR A 11 -14.43 -4.84 -12.35
CA THR A 11 -15.38 -4.70 -13.48
C THR A 11 -16.17 -3.38 -13.44
N PRO A 12 -16.69 -2.89 -12.29
CA PRO A 12 -17.38 -1.59 -12.25
C PRO A 12 -16.50 -0.41 -12.67
N ILE A 13 -15.19 -0.47 -12.43
CA ILE A 13 -14.24 0.57 -12.84
C ILE A 13 -14.06 0.55 -14.36
N ALA A 14 -13.88 -0.64 -14.95
CA ALA A 14 -13.80 -0.81 -16.40
C ALA A 14 -15.09 -0.36 -17.12
N LEU A 15 -16.26 -0.62 -16.54
CA LEU A 15 -17.54 -0.13 -17.08
C LEU A 15 -17.67 1.40 -16.99
N SER A 16 -17.13 2.01 -15.94
CA SER A 16 -17.20 3.46 -15.72
C SER A 16 -16.22 4.25 -16.60
N LEU A 17 -14.99 3.76 -16.73
CA LEU A 17 -13.90 4.46 -17.42
C LEU A 17 -13.64 3.96 -18.84
N GLY A 18 -14.23 2.83 -19.24
CA GLY A 18 -13.89 2.13 -20.47
C GLY A 18 -12.71 1.17 -20.28
N PHE A 19 -12.66 0.12 -21.11
CA PHE A 19 -11.67 -0.94 -20.98
C PHE A 19 -10.25 -0.47 -21.28
N ASP A 20 -10.07 0.47 -22.21
CA ASP A 20 -8.74 0.99 -22.55
C ASP A 20 -8.11 1.74 -21.35
N ASN A 21 -8.88 2.60 -20.69
CA ASN A 21 -8.43 3.29 -19.47
C ASN A 21 -8.17 2.30 -18.31
N TRP A 22 -8.96 1.22 -18.23
CA TRP A 22 -8.70 0.15 -17.27
C TRP A 22 -7.35 -0.54 -17.53
N MET A 23 -7.04 -0.80 -18.80
CA MET A 23 -5.77 -1.38 -19.20
C MET A 23 -4.58 -0.44 -18.96
N GLU A 24 -4.74 0.87 -19.17
CA GLU A 24 -3.72 1.86 -18.80
C GLU A 24 -3.44 1.87 -17.30
N MET A 25 -4.48 1.76 -16.46
CA MET A 25 -4.31 1.65 -15.01
C MET A 25 -3.52 0.38 -14.62
N HIS A 26 -3.80 -0.74 -15.28
CA HIS A 26 -3.05 -1.98 -15.13
C HIS A 26 -1.60 -1.87 -15.59
N ALA A 27 -1.35 -1.19 -16.72
CA ALA A 27 -0.01 -0.95 -17.22
C ALA A 27 0.80 -0.09 -16.24
N GLY A 28 0.18 0.91 -15.63
CA GLY A 28 0.79 1.72 -14.56
C GLY A 28 1.18 0.88 -13.35
N ALA A 29 0.29 0.00 -12.86
CA ALA A 29 0.62 -0.93 -11.78
C ALA A 29 1.78 -1.87 -12.16
N HIS A 30 1.73 -2.44 -13.36
CA HIS A 30 2.78 -3.32 -13.86
C HIS A 30 4.14 -2.62 -13.98
N ALA A 31 4.17 -1.35 -14.38
CA ALA A 31 5.40 -0.56 -14.42
C ALA A 31 6.01 -0.41 -13.01
N VAL A 32 5.19 -0.18 -11.98
CA VAL A 32 5.64 -0.14 -10.59
C VAL A 32 6.10 -1.52 -10.11
N ASP A 33 5.45 -2.60 -10.53
CA ASP A 33 5.90 -3.98 -10.22
C ASP A 33 7.29 -4.24 -10.81
N GLN A 34 7.52 -3.88 -12.08
CA GLN A 34 8.82 -4.02 -12.72
C GLN A 34 9.89 -3.16 -12.07
N HIS A 35 9.55 -1.93 -11.66
CA HIS A 35 10.44 -1.08 -10.89
C HIS A 35 10.80 -1.71 -9.54
N PHE A 36 9.81 -2.16 -8.78
CA PHE A 36 10.01 -2.78 -7.47
C PHE A 36 10.89 -4.04 -7.55
N LEU A 37 10.71 -4.85 -8.60
CA LEU A 37 11.45 -6.09 -8.78
C LEU A 37 12.90 -5.86 -9.22
N ASN A 38 13.14 -4.91 -10.13
CA ASN A 38 14.40 -4.81 -10.86
C ASN A 38 15.29 -3.63 -10.45
N ALA A 39 14.74 -2.57 -9.83
CA ALA A 39 15.53 -1.40 -9.48
C ALA A 39 16.53 -1.70 -8.35
N PRO A 40 17.76 -1.14 -8.40
CA PRO A 40 18.70 -1.21 -7.28
C PRO A 40 18.06 -0.70 -5.99
N ALA A 41 18.39 -1.30 -4.85
CA ALA A 41 17.74 -0.99 -3.57
C ALA A 41 17.75 0.51 -3.21
N LYS A 42 18.81 1.24 -3.56
CA LYS A 42 18.94 2.69 -3.30
C LYS A 42 18.03 3.57 -4.16
N GLU A 43 17.52 3.04 -5.26
CA GLU A 43 16.64 3.73 -6.22
C GLU A 43 15.21 3.18 -6.17
N ASN A 44 14.98 2.16 -5.34
CA ASN A 44 13.71 1.47 -5.21
C ASN A 44 12.77 2.27 -4.29
N VAL A 45 11.87 3.04 -4.91
CA VAL A 45 10.90 3.91 -4.23
C VAL A 45 10.04 3.15 -3.20
N PRO A 46 9.36 2.02 -3.53
CA PRO A 46 8.61 1.28 -2.52
C PRO A 46 9.46 0.80 -1.34
N LEU A 47 10.69 0.32 -1.60
CA LEU A 47 11.60 -0.11 -0.55
C LEU A 47 12.00 1.05 0.36
N THR A 48 12.32 2.21 -0.21
CA THR A 48 12.69 3.41 0.55
C THR A 48 11.52 3.89 1.41
N MET A 49 10.30 3.92 0.86
CA MET A 49 9.08 4.26 1.61
C MET A 49 8.85 3.30 2.78
N ALA A 50 8.99 1.99 2.56
CA ALA A 50 8.85 0.99 3.62
C ALA A 50 9.90 1.14 4.73
N LEU A 51 11.16 1.38 4.37
CA LEU A 51 12.25 1.55 5.33
C LEU A 51 12.11 2.84 6.15
N LEU A 52 11.59 3.92 5.56
CA LEU A 52 11.24 5.13 6.31
C LEU A 52 10.10 4.86 7.30
N GLY A 53 9.10 4.07 6.89
CA GLY A 53 8.03 3.62 7.79
C GLY A 53 8.58 2.84 8.99
N VAL A 54 9.43 1.85 8.75
CA VAL A 54 10.13 1.08 9.80
C VAL A 54 10.97 1.99 10.70
N TRP A 55 11.68 2.96 10.12
CA TRP A 55 12.50 3.90 10.88
C TRP A 55 11.66 4.69 11.89
N TYR A 56 10.57 5.33 11.45
CA TYR A 56 9.72 6.11 12.35
C TYR A 56 8.92 5.22 13.32
N ASN A 57 8.38 4.10 12.86
CA ASN A 57 7.54 3.24 13.68
C ASN A 57 8.36 2.50 14.75
N ASN A 58 9.48 1.87 14.39
CA ASN A 58 10.23 1.02 15.32
C ASN A 58 11.32 1.75 16.12
N PHE A 59 11.79 2.92 15.68
CA PHE A 59 12.83 3.67 16.39
C PHE A 59 12.34 4.98 17.01
N TYR A 60 11.31 5.60 16.44
CA TYR A 60 10.69 6.82 16.99
C TYR A 60 9.32 6.56 17.63
N GLU A 61 8.88 5.30 17.68
CA GLU A 61 7.61 4.87 18.27
C GLU A 61 6.39 5.62 17.67
N ALA A 62 6.50 6.04 16.40
CA ALA A 62 5.40 6.71 15.71
C ALA A 62 4.32 5.68 15.34
N GLU A 63 3.22 5.68 16.09
CA GLU A 63 2.13 4.71 15.95
C GLU A 63 1.21 4.94 14.75
N SER A 64 1.32 6.10 14.07
CA SER A 64 0.42 6.45 12.96
C SER A 64 1.15 7.00 11.74
N LEU A 65 0.55 6.78 10.56
CA LEU A 65 1.00 7.32 9.28
C LEU A 65 -0.19 8.03 8.62
N THR A 66 -0.03 9.31 8.32
CA THR A 66 -1.08 10.09 7.64
C THR A 66 -0.88 10.08 6.12
N ILE A 67 -1.98 10.00 5.37
CA ILE A 67 -2.00 10.05 3.90
C ILE A 67 -2.83 11.26 3.46
N LEU A 68 -2.17 12.31 2.98
CA LEU A 68 -2.79 13.61 2.69
C LEU A 68 -2.68 13.94 1.19
N PRO A 69 -3.51 13.36 0.32
CA PRO A 69 -3.51 13.70 -1.09
C PRO A 69 -4.12 15.09 -1.30
N TYR A 70 -3.39 15.98 -1.98
CA TYR A 70 -3.87 17.32 -2.32
C TYR A 70 -4.70 17.29 -3.63
N ASP A 71 -5.67 16.37 -3.68
CA ASP A 71 -6.55 16.15 -4.81
C ASP A 71 -7.92 15.63 -4.33
N GLN A 72 -8.99 16.34 -4.69
CA GLN A 72 -10.35 15.98 -4.25
C GLN A 72 -10.85 14.65 -4.82
N TYR A 73 -10.40 14.23 -6.01
CA TYR A 73 -10.73 12.92 -6.56
C TYR A 73 -10.13 11.79 -5.71
N MET A 74 -9.06 12.07 -4.95
CA MET A 74 -8.42 11.14 -4.03
C MET A 74 -9.01 11.13 -2.61
N HIS A 75 -10.18 11.73 -2.37
CA HIS A 75 -10.81 11.77 -1.03
C HIS A 75 -11.09 10.39 -0.38
N ARG A 76 -11.02 9.28 -1.13
CA ARG A 76 -11.14 7.90 -0.59
C ARG A 76 -9.81 7.15 -0.52
N PHE A 77 -8.71 7.77 -0.92
CA PHE A 77 -7.41 7.14 -1.05
C PHE A 77 -6.87 6.67 0.31
N ALA A 78 -6.92 7.52 1.33
CA ALA A 78 -6.53 7.15 2.70
C ALA A 78 -7.38 5.98 3.23
N ALA A 79 -8.69 6.00 3.01
CA ALA A 79 -9.59 4.90 3.42
C ALA A 79 -9.27 3.58 2.71
N TYR A 80 -8.89 3.61 1.43
CA TYR A 80 -8.45 2.42 0.69
C TYR A 80 -7.17 1.83 1.31
N PHE A 81 -6.17 2.67 1.60
CA PHE A 81 -4.93 2.22 2.24
C PHE A 81 -5.07 1.87 3.72
N GLN A 82 -6.08 2.41 4.40
CA GLN A 82 -6.41 1.99 5.76
C GLN A 82 -6.70 0.49 5.82
N GLN A 83 -7.52 -0.02 4.89
CA GLN A 83 -7.72 -1.46 4.76
C GLN A 83 -6.43 -2.16 4.26
N GLY A 84 -5.79 -1.61 3.22
CA GLY A 84 -4.63 -2.21 2.58
C GLY A 84 -3.46 -2.48 3.54
N ASP A 85 -3.13 -1.50 4.40
CA ASP A 85 -2.00 -1.57 5.33
C ASP A 85 -2.39 -2.25 6.65
N MET A 86 -3.39 -1.70 7.36
CA MET A 86 -3.70 -2.14 8.73
C MET A 86 -4.18 -3.60 8.76
N GLU A 87 -4.98 -4.04 7.79
CA GLU A 87 -5.43 -5.44 7.72
C GLU A 87 -4.29 -6.40 7.33
N SER A 88 -3.28 -5.90 6.61
CA SER A 88 -2.09 -6.67 6.24
C SER A 88 -1.12 -6.82 7.39
N ASN A 89 -0.74 -5.70 8.00
CA ASN A 89 0.40 -5.58 8.90
C ASN A 89 0.03 -5.44 10.37
N GLY A 90 -1.26 -5.23 10.70
CA GLY A 90 -1.79 -5.27 12.06
C GLY A 90 -1.79 -6.69 12.63
N LYS A 91 -0.58 -7.22 12.87
CA LYS A 91 -0.29 -8.60 13.28
C LYS A 91 0.71 -8.60 14.42
N TYR A 92 0.73 -9.68 15.16
CA TYR A 92 1.62 -9.85 16.32
C TYR A 92 2.30 -11.23 16.37
N VAL A 93 2.13 -12.04 15.32
CA VAL A 93 2.70 -13.39 15.21
C VAL A 93 3.48 -13.50 13.91
N THR A 94 4.72 -13.99 13.97
CA THR A 94 5.57 -14.24 12.81
C THR A 94 5.11 -15.48 12.05
N LYS A 95 5.66 -15.71 10.85
CA LYS A 95 5.36 -16.92 10.05
C LYS A 95 5.75 -18.21 10.77
N ASP A 96 6.73 -18.16 11.67
CA ASP A 96 7.19 -19.30 12.46
C ASP A 96 6.32 -19.55 13.71
N GLY A 97 5.27 -18.76 13.92
CA GLY A 97 4.35 -18.89 15.06
C GLY A 97 4.81 -18.18 16.34
N ASN A 98 5.92 -17.44 16.30
CA ASN A 98 6.43 -16.71 17.46
C ASN A 98 5.73 -15.36 17.61
N LYS A 99 5.54 -14.91 18.86
CA LYS A 99 5.04 -13.56 19.13
C LYS A 99 6.11 -12.52 18.79
N ILE A 100 5.67 -11.38 18.24
CA ILE A 100 6.51 -10.23 17.92
C ILE A 100 6.61 -9.31 19.15
N ASP A 101 7.81 -8.79 19.42
CA ASP A 101 8.14 -7.86 20.51
C ASP A 101 8.42 -6.41 20.05
N VAL A 102 8.31 -6.15 18.74
CA VAL A 102 8.40 -4.82 18.12
C VAL A 102 7.04 -4.35 17.58
N GLN A 103 6.90 -3.06 17.34
CA GLN A 103 5.73 -2.51 16.65
C GLN A 103 5.61 -3.07 15.21
N THR A 104 4.39 -3.22 14.70
CA THR A 104 4.10 -3.75 13.36
C THR A 104 3.42 -2.71 12.47
N GLY A 105 2.19 -2.96 11.98
CA GLY A 105 1.48 -2.02 11.13
C GLY A 105 1.05 -0.76 11.90
N PRO A 106 1.28 0.45 11.37
CA PRO A 106 0.82 1.70 11.98
C PRO A 106 -0.68 1.91 11.77
N ILE A 107 -1.27 2.84 12.53
CA ILE A 107 -2.62 3.35 12.29
C ILE A 107 -2.59 4.29 11.09
N ILE A 108 -3.35 3.97 10.04
CA ILE A 108 -3.50 4.82 8.85
C ILE A 108 -4.72 5.74 9.00
N TRP A 109 -4.55 7.02 8.66
CA TRP A 109 -5.62 8.01 8.62
C TRP A 109 -5.29 9.16 7.63
N GLY A 110 -6.27 10.00 7.31
CA GLY A 110 -6.10 11.14 6.39
C GLY A 110 -7.31 11.38 5.51
#